data_AF-A0A9E7T9G6-F1
#
_entry.id   AF-A0A9E7T9G6-F1
#
_cell.length_a   1.000
_cell.length_b   1.000
_cell.length_c   1.000
_cell.angle_alpha   90.00
_cell.angle_beta   90.00
_cell.angle_gamma   90.00
#
_symmetry.space_group_name_H-M   'P 1'
#
loop_
_entity.id
_entity.type
_entity.pdbx_description
1 polymer ?
#
loop_
_entity_poly.entity_id
_entity_poly.type
_entity_poly.pdbx_seq_one_letter_code
_entity_poly.pdbx_strand_id
1 'polypeptide(L)' 'MNNPKVSLTIWWEHVAHQIRIQGFCSLIDSQLADSYWEKRVHDAQVVSYIFHQSQEIEHSKPCNKNFLMKKVNMIIII' A
#
# COMPACT_ATOMS: atom_id res chain seq x y z
N MET A 1 13.83 3.04 11.17
CA MET A 1 14.05 2.14 10.02
C MET A 1 15.29 1.31 10.32
N ASN A 2 15.12 0.08 10.79
CA ASN A 2 16.23 -0.65 11.42
C ASN A 2 17.10 -1.44 10.43
N ASN A 3 16.65 -1.60 9.18
CA ASN A 3 17.41 -2.19 8.09
C ASN A 3 16.96 -1.60 6.73
N PRO A 4 17.82 -0.89 5.99
CA PRO A 4 17.46 -0.27 4.71
C PRO A 4 17.61 -1.19 3.50
N LYS A 5 18.15 -2.40 3.64
CA LYS A 5 18.35 -3.34 2.52
C LYS A 5 17.00 -3.85 2.03
N VAL A 6 16.74 -3.72 0.73
CA VAL A 6 15.49 -4.16 0.09
C VAL A 6 15.74 -4.85 -1.25
N SER A 7 14.77 -5.65 -1.68
CA SER A 7 14.71 -6.28 -2.99
C SER A 7 13.29 -6.17 -3.54
N LEU A 8 13.16 -5.84 -4.82
CA LEU A 8 11.91 -5.82 -5.57
C LEU A 8 11.99 -6.85 -6.70
N THR A 9 10.94 -7.64 -6.87
CA THR A 9 10.77 -8.54 -8.01
C THR A 9 9.52 -8.12 -8.75
N ILE A 10 9.64 -7.89 -10.06
CA ILE A 10 8.53 -7.65 -10.96
C ILE A 10 8.47 -8.86 -11.90
N TRP A 11 7.33 -9.54 -11.90
CA TRP A 11 7.05 -10.60 -12.84
C TRP A 11 6.10 -10.08 -13.92
N TRP A 12 6.53 -10.16 -15.17
CA TRP A 12 5.76 -9.69 -16.31
C TRP A 12 5.27 -10.86 -17.15
N GLU A 13 4.13 -11.43 -16.73
CA GLU A 13 3.54 -12.67 -17.25
C GLU A 13 3.48 -12.71 -18.78
N HIS A 14 2.96 -11.67 -19.43
CA HIS A 14 2.72 -11.65 -20.87
C HIS A 14 3.98 -11.85 -21.75
N VAL A 15 5.18 -11.67 -21.19
CA VAL A 15 6.47 -11.89 -21.86
C VAL A 15 7.35 -12.89 -21.09
N ALA A 16 6.78 -13.56 -20.08
CA ALA A 16 7.46 -14.47 -19.17
C ALA A 16 8.80 -13.91 -18.66
N HIS A 17 8.82 -12.62 -18.31
CA HIS A 17 10.06 -11.92 -17.95
C HIS A 17 10.06 -11.51 -16.48
N GLN A 18 11.19 -11.74 -15.81
CA GLN A 18 11.40 -11.35 -14.42
C GLN A 18 12.45 -10.26 -14.32
N ILE A 19 12.08 -9.15 -13.69
CA ILE A 19 12.99 -8.06 -13.35
C ILE A 19 13.23 -8.09 -11.84
N ARG A 20 14.50 -8.04 -11.42
CA ARG A 20 14.90 -8.04 -10.02
C ARG A 20 15.77 -6.83 -9.74
N ILE A 21 15.41 -6.05 -8.73
CA ILE A 21 16.12 -4.83 -8.31
C ILE A 21 16.49 -4.99 -6.84
N GLN A 22 17.76 -4.76 -6.51
CA GLN A 22 18.27 -4.85 -5.14
C GLN A 22 18.97 -3.55 -4.78
N GLY A 23 18.88 -3.14 -3.51
CA GLY A 23 19.55 -1.93 -3.06
C GLY A 23 19.17 -1.52 -1.65
N PHE A 24 19.26 -0.22 -1.41
CA PHE A 24 18.92 0.42 -0.16
C PHE A 24 17.75 1.38 -0.38
N CYS A 25 16.80 1.42 0.54
CA CYS A 25 15.74 2.41 0.53
C CYS A 25 15.95 3.46 1.64
N SER A 26 15.48 4.67 1.33
CA SER A 26 15.43 5.81 2.24
C SER A 26 14.03 6.41 2.19
N LEU A 27 13.66 7.13 3.25
CA LEU A 27 12.45 7.94 3.21
C LEU A 27 12.61 9.05 2.17
N ILE A 28 11.52 9.36 1.49
CA ILE A 28 11.41 10.54 0.63
C ILE A 28 11.18 11.78 1.49
N ASP A 29 11.39 12.95 0.89
CA ASP A 29 11.04 14.23 1.51
C ASP A 29 9.53 14.33 1.80
N SER A 30 9.15 15.00 2.89
CA SER A 30 7.75 15.13 3.31
C SER A 30 6.89 15.86 2.29
N GLN A 31 7.41 16.93 1.67
CA GLN A 31 6.68 17.67 0.64
C GLN A 31 6.43 16.79 -0.59
N LEU A 32 7.40 15.94 -0.94
CA LEU A 32 7.23 14.99 -2.03
C LEU A 32 6.18 13.92 -1.66
N ALA A 33 6.17 13.44 -0.41
CA ALA A 33 5.17 12.50 0.09
C ALA A 33 3.75 13.07 0.01
N ASP A 34 3.54 14.31 0.45
CA ASP A 34 2.25 15.01 0.38
C ASP A 34 1.79 15.15 -1.07
N SER A 35 2.70 15.50 -1.98
CA SER A 35 2.37 15.62 -3.41
C SER A 35 1.93 14.29 -4.06
N TYR A 36 2.45 13.14 -3.60
CA TYR A 36 2.01 11.83 -4.04
C TYR A 36 0.67 11.45 -3.41
N TRP A 37 0.46 11.83 -2.15
CA TRP A 37 -0.79 11.61 -1.43
C TRP A 37 -1.97 12.30 -2.13
N GLU A 38 -1.81 13.58 -2.47
CA GLU A 38 -2.85 14.39 -3.13
C GLU A 38 -3.28 13.83 -4.50
N LYS A 39 -2.37 13.14 -5.20
CA LYS A 39 -2.65 12.52 -6.51
C LYS A 39 -3.44 11.22 -6.43
N ARG A 40 -3.60 10.63 -5.24
CA ARG A 40 -4.35 9.38 -5.07
C ARG A 40 -5.85 9.63 -5.23
N VAL A 41 -6.56 8.65 -5.77
CA VAL A 41 -8.02 8.68 -5.81
C VAL A 41 -8.60 8.80 -4.39
N HIS A 42 -9.65 9.61 -4.22
CA HIS A 42 -10.22 9.96 -2.91
C HIS A 42 -10.50 8.73 -2.04
N ASP A 43 -11.15 7.70 -2.59
CA ASP A 43 -11.42 6.46 -1.88
C ASP A 43 -10.16 5.78 -1.31
N ALA A 44 -9.03 5.85 -2.03
CA ALA A 44 -7.78 5.28 -1.56
C ALA A 44 -7.16 6.11 -0.44
N GLN A 45 -7.35 7.43 -0.45
CA GLN A 45 -6.98 8.31 0.66
C GLN A 45 -7.80 8.00 1.91
N VAL A 46 -9.12 7.89 1.78
CA VAL A 46 -10.03 7.58 2.91
C VAL A 46 -9.66 6.25 3.56
N VAL A 47 -9.44 5.19 2.78
CA VAL A 47 -9.02 3.88 3.33
C VAL A 47 -7.67 3.98 4.02
N SER A 48 -6.65 4.58 3.38
CA SER A 48 -5.33 4.70 3.98
C SER A 48 -5.32 5.58 5.24
N TYR A 49 -6.24 6.53 5.36
CA TYR A 49 -6.38 7.37 6.56
C TYR A 49 -7.03 6.61 7.72
N ILE A 50 -8.02 5.75 7.44
CA ILE A 50 -8.76 5.02 8.48
C ILE A 50 -7.97 3.79 8.96
N PHE A 51 -7.23 3.13 8.07
CA PHE A 51 -6.53 1.88 8.39
C PHE A 51 -5.10 2.14 8.87
N HIS A 52 -4.82 1.74 10.11
CA HIS A 52 -3.46 1.60 10.60
C HIS A 52 -2.87 0.31 10.04
N GLN A 53 -2.13 0.42 8.93
CA GLN A 53 -1.55 -0.73 8.24
C GLN A 53 -0.78 -1.64 9.21
N SER A 54 -0.98 -2.95 9.08
CA SER A 54 -0.35 -4.00 9.89
C SER A 54 -0.72 -4.03 11.37
N GLN A 55 -1.69 -3.22 11.84
CA GLN A 55 -2.28 -3.37 13.16
C GLN A 55 -3.47 -4.34 13.15
N GLU A 56 -3.72 -4.99 14.28
CA GLU A 56 -4.89 -5.86 14.47
C GLU A 56 -6.19 -5.06 14.34
N ILE A 57 -7.16 -5.64 13.64
CA ILE A 57 -8.48 -5.03 13.46
C ILE A 57 -9.39 -5.54 14.57
N GLU A 58 -9.71 -4.68 15.54
CA GLU A 58 -10.69 -5.01 16.58
C GLU A 58 -12.10 -5.16 15.99
N HIS A 59 -12.70 -6.34 16.13
CA HIS A 59 -14.06 -6.65 15.65
C HIS A 59 -15.17 -5.79 16.29
N SER A 60 -14.91 -5.18 17.45
CA SER A 60 -15.89 -4.44 18.24
C SER A 60 -16.03 -2.97 17.85
N LYS A 61 -15.06 -2.39 17.13
CA LYS A 61 -15.12 -1.00 16.67
C LYS A 61 -15.79 -0.96 15.29
N PRO A 62 -16.90 -0.21 15.11
CA PRO A 62 -17.50 -0.02 13.80
C PRO A 62 -16.59 0.88 12.95
N CYS A 63 -15.55 0.31 12.36
CA CYS A 63 -14.87 0.91 11.22
C CYS A 63 -15.85 0.84 10.05
N ASN A 64 -16.61 1.92 9.83
CA ASN A 64 -17.66 2.11 8.80
C ASN A 64 -17.93 0.88 7.91
N LYS A 65 -18.84 0.00 8.36
CA LYS A 65 -19.21 -1.28 7.71
C LYS A 65 -19.54 -1.13 6.21
N ASN A 66 -19.99 0.06 5.79
CA ASN A 66 -20.37 0.37 4.42
C ASN A 66 -19.20 0.42 3.43
N PHE A 67 -17.96 0.69 3.88
CA PHE A 67 -16.79 0.77 2.98
C PHE A 67 -16.13 -0.61 2.76
N LEU A 68 -16.17 -1.47 3.77
CA LEU A 68 -15.57 -2.81 3.78
C LEU A 68 -16.26 -3.78 2.81
N MET A 69 -17.60 -3.76 2.71
CA MET A 69 -18.34 -4.72 1.87
C MET A 69 -18.15 -4.56 0.36
N LYS A 70 -17.63 -3.43 -0.12
CA LYS A 70 -17.43 -3.19 -1.57
C LYS A 70 -16.04 -3.54 -2.10
N LYS A 71 -15.00 -3.68 -1.25
CA LYS A 71 -13.59 -3.68 -1.71
C LYS A 71 -12.73 -4.88 -1.30
N VAL A 72 -13.24 -5.77 -0.43
CA VAL A 72 -12.54 -7.02 -0.06
C VAL A 72 -12.29 -7.94 -1.27
N ASN A 73 -13.07 -7.80 -2.35
CA ASN A 73 -12.83 -8.53 -3.60
C ASN A 73 -11.70 -7.98 -4.50
N MET A 74 -11.04 -6.86 -4.16
CA MET A 74 -10.07 -6.21 -5.06
C MET A 74 -8.63 -6.18 -4.54
N ILE A 75 -8.39 -6.58 -3.28
CA ILE A 75 -7.06 -6.55 -2.65
C ILE A 75 -6.57 -7.98 -2.38
N ILE A 76 -6.49 -8.78 -3.44
CA ILE A 76 -5.52 -9.87 -3.55
C ILE A 76 -4.94 -9.77 -4.95
N ILE A 77 -4.00 -8.85 -5.14
CA ILE A 77 -2.97 -8.96 -6.17
C ILE A 77 -1.69 -8.44 -5.51
N ILE A 78 -0.87 -9.39 -5.05
CA ILE A 78 0.57 -9.21 -4.85
C ILE A 78 1.23 -9.96 -6.00
#